data_AF-A0A395XP94-F1
#
_entry.id   AF-A0A395XP94-F1
#
_cell.length_a   1.000
_cell.length_b   1.000
_cell.length_c   1.000
_cell.angle_alpha   90.00
_cell.angle_beta   90.00
_cell.angle_gamma   90.00
#
_symmetry.space_group_name_H-M   'P 1'
#
loop_
_entity.id
_entity.type
_entity.pdbx_description
1 polymer ?
#
loop_
_entity_poly.entity_id
_entity_poly.type
_entity_poly.pdbx_seq_one_letter_code
_entity_poly.pdbx_strand_id
1 'polypeptide(L)'
;MRGNNRSWFAKGMRDAIPIALGYLAVSFTLGIAAKNAGFTPFQAFLVSFTNNASAGEFAGFTLIAAGGGYLEVAILILITNARYLLMSCALSQKLPPDTPMIQRLLLSYDVTDELFGISVAVPGKLNPYYSFGAYTVALPGWAFGTLFGTLMGSILPANIVSALSVGLYGMFLAIIIPPARKNKILAGVVLISMGASFAFTKLPVIHTLSTGTRTILLTILIAGGAAILFPVNEEEEDAKSTESSVLNNNSKEASHES
;
A
#
# COMPACT_ATOMS: atom_id res chain seq x y z
N MET A 1 -13.47 5.47 25.72
CA MET A 1 -13.28 4.88 24.37
C MET A 1 -13.30 5.89 23.21
N ARG A 2 -14.23 6.85 23.10
CA ARG A 2 -14.27 7.85 21.99
C ARG A 2 -13.01 8.72 21.82
N GLY A 3 -12.33 9.08 22.92
CA GLY A 3 -11.08 9.85 22.87
C GLY A 3 -9.91 9.12 22.19
N ASN A 4 -9.92 7.78 22.22
CA ASN A 4 -8.90 6.95 21.60
C ASN A 4 -9.07 6.90 20.07
N ASN A 5 -10.31 6.76 19.57
CA ASN A 5 -10.55 6.63 18.13
C ASN A 5 -10.21 7.90 17.34
N ARG A 6 -10.50 9.09 17.90
CA ARG A 6 -10.17 10.37 17.27
C ARG A 6 -8.66 10.59 17.17
N SER A 7 -7.90 10.20 18.19
CA SER A 7 -6.44 10.31 18.17
C SER A 7 -5.82 9.31 17.19
N TRP A 8 -6.32 8.07 17.12
CA TRP A 8 -5.90 7.09 16.10
C TRP A 8 -6.20 7.58 14.68
N PHE A 9 -7.38 8.14 14.44
CA PHE A 9 -7.74 8.72 13.15
C PHE A 9 -6.81 9.87 12.75
N ALA A 10 -6.56 10.81 13.67
CA ALA A 10 -5.63 11.92 13.42
C ALA A 10 -4.19 11.44 13.16
N LYS A 11 -3.76 10.39 13.88
CA LYS A 11 -2.46 9.76 13.65
C LYS A 11 -2.39 9.14 12.25
N GLY A 12 -3.42 8.39 11.84
CA GLY A 12 -3.51 7.80 10.51
C GLY A 12 -3.47 8.84 9.39
N MET A 13 -4.23 9.92 9.53
CA MET A 13 -4.17 11.04 8.58
C MET A 13 -2.74 11.59 8.45
N ARG A 14 -2.08 11.86 9.58
CA ARG A 14 -0.73 12.42 9.61
C ARG A 14 0.30 11.50 8.95
N ASP A 15 0.25 10.21 9.27
CA ASP A 15 1.17 9.21 8.74
C ASP A 15 0.94 8.99 7.24
N ALA A 16 -0.26 9.24 6.73
CA ALA A 16 -0.62 9.12 5.32
C ALA A 16 -0.30 10.36 4.47
N ILE A 17 0.06 11.51 5.04
CA ILE A 17 0.40 12.71 4.26
C ILE A 17 1.54 12.45 3.25
N PRO A 18 2.69 11.86 3.64
CA PRO A 18 3.76 11.56 2.69
C PRO A 18 3.33 10.56 1.62
N ILE A 19 2.48 9.59 1.99
CA ILE A 19 1.91 8.59 1.07
C ILE A 19 1.03 9.29 0.04
N ALA A 20 0.13 10.18 0.47
CA ALA A 20 -0.76 10.92 -0.42
C ALA A 20 -0.01 11.82 -1.41
N LEU A 21 1.07 12.47 -0.97
CA LEU A 21 1.93 13.27 -1.86
C LEU A 21 2.59 12.39 -2.93
N GLY A 22 3.09 11.22 -2.53
CA GLY A 22 3.60 10.27 -3.49
C GLY A 22 2.49 9.73 -4.41
N TYR A 23 1.29 9.42 -3.88
CA TYR A 23 0.16 8.94 -4.66
C TYR A 23 -0.21 9.94 -5.75
N LEU A 24 -0.28 11.22 -5.40
CA LEU A 24 -0.54 12.29 -6.36
C LEU A 24 0.49 12.29 -7.50
N ALA A 25 1.79 12.17 -7.18
CA ALA A 25 2.85 12.16 -8.18
C ALA A 25 2.77 10.92 -9.10
N VAL A 26 2.51 9.75 -8.51
CA VAL A 26 2.44 8.47 -9.22
C VAL A 26 1.21 8.42 -10.11
N SER A 27 0.04 8.68 -9.53
CA SER A 27 -1.23 8.60 -10.23
C SER A 27 -1.40 9.70 -11.27
N PHE A 28 -0.61 10.79 -11.20
CA PHE A 28 -0.48 11.71 -12.33
C PHE A 28 -0.08 10.99 -13.61
N THR A 29 0.93 10.13 -13.56
CA THR A 29 1.37 9.36 -14.75
C THR A 29 0.33 8.34 -15.18
N LEU A 30 -0.44 7.80 -14.23
CA LEU A 30 -1.59 6.94 -14.50
C LEU A 30 -2.71 7.69 -15.25
N GLY A 31 -2.97 8.95 -14.88
CA GLY A 31 -3.93 9.80 -15.59
C GLY A 31 -3.56 10.04 -17.05
N ILE A 32 -2.26 10.14 -17.36
CA ILE A 32 -1.78 10.20 -18.76
C ILE A 32 -2.13 8.90 -19.49
N ALA A 33 -1.91 7.75 -18.86
CA ALA A 33 -2.27 6.45 -19.43
C ALA A 33 -3.78 6.33 -19.65
N ALA A 34 -4.60 6.78 -18.70
CA ALA A 34 -6.05 6.80 -18.82
C ALA A 34 -6.51 7.66 -20.01
N LYS A 35 -5.92 8.85 -20.17
CA LYS A 35 -6.18 9.72 -21.34
C LYS A 35 -5.86 9.02 -22.65
N ASN A 36 -4.71 8.36 -22.73
CA ASN A 36 -4.29 7.63 -23.94
C ASN A 36 -5.20 6.43 -24.22
N ALA A 37 -5.82 5.85 -23.18
CA ALA A 37 -6.85 4.82 -23.31
C ALA A 37 -8.24 5.37 -23.67
N GLY A 38 -8.37 6.67 -23.92
CA GLY A 38 -9.63 7.31 -24.33
C GLY A 38 -10.56 7.71 -23.19
N PHE A 39 -10.11 7.65 -21.94
CA PHE A 39 -10.94 8.03 -20.80
C PHE A 39 -11.06 9.54 -20.68
N THR A 40 -12.26 10.00 -20.32
CA THR A 40 -12.46 11.38 -19.86
C THR A 40 -11.84 11.58 -18.47
N PRO A 41 -11.50 12.82 -18.08
CA PRO A 41 -10.97 13.12 -16.75
C PRO A 41 -11.85 12.60 -15.60
N PHE A 42 -13.17 12.70 -15.75
CA PHE A 42 -14.11 12.22 -14.74
C PHE A 42 -14.13 10.69 -14.65
N GLN A 43 -14.11 9.99 -15.78
CA GLN A 43 -14.03 8.52 -15.78
C GLN A 43 -12.70 8.04 -15.19
N ALA A 44 -11.58 8.68 -15.52
CA ALA A 44 -10.27 8.34 -14.95
C ALA A 44 -10.25 8.57 -13.43
N PHE A 45 -10.79 9.69 -12.95
CA PHE A 45 -10.98 9.95 -11.52
C PHE A 45 -11.82 8.86 -10.85
N LEU A 46 -12.95 8.48 -11.45
CA LEU A 46 -13.84 7.47 -10.88
C LEU A 46 -13.17 6.10 -10.81
N VAL A 47 -12.44 5.69 -11.86
CA VAL A 47 -11.67 4.44 -11.87
C VAL A 47 -10.65 4.45 -10.72
N SER A 48 -9.86 5.50 -10.59
CA SER A 48 -8.86 5.58 -9.51
C SER A 48 -9.46 5.72 -8.12
N PHE A 49 -10.59 6.41 -7.98
CA PHE A 49 -11.31 6.48 -6.72
C PHE A 49 -11.84 5.10 -6.31
N THR A 50 -12.40 4.32 -7.23
CA THR A 50 -13.08 3.05 -6.91
C THR A 50 -12.18 1.82 -6.90
N ASN A 51 -11.11 1.82 -7.68
CA ASN A 51 -10.24 0.65 -7.82
C ASN A 51 -8.96 0.78 -6.98
N ASN A 52 -8.39 1.98 -6.89
CA ASN A 52 -7.11 2.31 -6.25
C ASN A 52 -6.08 1.17 -6.29
N ALA A 53 -5.62 0.82 -7.50
CA ALA A 53 -4.89 -0.43 -7.72
C ALA A 53 -3.57 -0.29 -8.50
N SER A 54 -2.96 0.90 -8.53
CA SER A 54 -1.61 1.17 -9.06
C SER A 54 -1.27 0.35 -10.32
N ALA A 55 -0.42 -0.68 -10.22
CA ALA A 55 -0.02 -1.54 -11.34
C ALA A 55 -1.21 -2.16 -12.10
N GLY A 56 -2.28 -2.55 -11.40
CA GLY A 56 -3.49 -3.09 -12.02
C GLY A 56 -4.26 -2.05 -12.84
N GLU A 57 -4.27 -0.78 -12.44
CA GLU A 57 -4.90 0.29 -13.22
C GLU A 57 -4.10 0.60 -14.48
N PHE A 58 -2.76 0.66 -14.40
CA PHE A 58 -1.92 0.81 -15.58
C PHE A 58 -2.12 -0.33 -16.59
N ALA A 59 -2.13 -1.57 -16.11
CA ALA A 59 -2.36 -2.74 -16.93
C ALA A 59 -3.77 -2.71 -17.55
N GLY A 60 -4.78 -2.33 -16.76
CA GLY A 60 -6.16 -2.17 -17.20
C GLY A 60 -6.30 -1.12 -18.31
N PHE A 61 -5.81 0.10 -18.10
CA PHE A 61 -5.85 1.15 -19.13
C PHE A 61 -5.11 0.76 -20.40
N THR A 62 -3.97 0.09 -20.27
CA THR A 62 -3.20 -0.40 -21.44
C THR A 62 -3.99 -1.42 -22.24
N LEU A 63 -4.64 -2.39 -21.58
CA LEU A 63 -5.44 -3.40 -22.25
C LEU A 63 -6.70 -2.80 -22.88
N ILE A 64 -7.36 -1.85 -22.21
CA ILE A 64 -8.53 -1.14 -22.75
C ILE A 64 -8.13 -0.32 -23.99
N ALA A 65 -6.98 0.37 -23.95
CA ALA A 65 -6.44 1.09 -25.11
C ALA A 65 -6.16 0.17 -26.31
N ALA A 66 -5.80 -1.08 -26.05
CA ALA A 66 -5.58 -2.11 -27.07
C ALA A 66 -6.88 -2.77 -27.57
N GLY A 67 -8.05 -2.34 -27.09
CA GLY A 67 -9.35 -2.91 -27.48
C GLY A 67 -9.68 -4.24 -26.80
N GLY A 68 -9.06 -4.54 -25.65
CA GLY A 68 -9.32 -5.77 -24.89
C GLY A 68 -10.75 -5.84 -24.37
N GLY A 69 -11.26 -7.07 -24.23
CA GLY A 69 -12.62 -7.31 -23.75
C GLY A 69 -12.78 -7.06 -22.25
N TYR A 70 -14.00 -6.79 -21.79
CA TYR A 70 -14.28 -6.55 -20.35
C TYR A 70 -13.86 -7.71 -19.44
N LEU A 71 -14.05 -8.95 -19.89
CA LEU A 71 -13.66 -10.14 -19.13
C LEU A 71 -12.14 -10.27 -19.02
N GLU A 72 -11.41 -9.96 -20.09
CA GLU A 72 -9.93 -9.99 -20.10
C GLU A 72 -9.37 -8.94 -19.14
N VAL A 73 -9.94 -7.73 -19.16
CA VAL A 73 -9.59 -6.65 -18.22
C VAL A 73 -9.85 -7.08 -16.78
N ALA A 74 -11.02 -7.67 -16.48
CA ALA A 74 -11.35 -8.12 -15.14
C ALA A 74 -10.37 -9.20 -14.64
N ILE A 75 -10.05 -10.19 -15.47
CA ILE A 75 -9.09 -11.26 -15.14
C ILE A 75 -7.68 -10.69 -14.95
N LEU A 76 -7.25 -9.79 -15.85
CA LEU A 76 -5.93 -9.15 -15.76
C LEU A 76 -5.78 -8.34 -14.46
N ILE A 77 -6.78 -7.52 -14.12
CA ILE A 77 -6.79 -6.72 -12.89
C ILE A 77 -6.80 -7.64 -11.67
N LEU A 78 -7.63 -8.68 -11.65
CA LEU A 78 -7.70 -9.64 -10.55
C LEU A 78 -6.34 -10.33 -10.32
N ILE A 79 -5.72 -10.85 -11.37
CA ILE A 79 -4.43 -11.55 -11.28
C ILE A 79 -3.31 -10.58 -10.87
N THR A 80 -3.30 -9.37 -11.43
CA THR A 80 -2.28 -8.35 -11.13
C THR A 80 -2.38 -7.89 -9.67
N ASN A 81 -3.58 -7.84 -9.11
CA ASN A 81 -3.84 -7.32 -7.76
C ASN A 81 -4.10 -8.39 -6.70
N ALA A 82 -4.00 -9.68 -7.02
CA ALA A 82 -4.29 -10.77 -6.07
C ALA A 82 -3.43 -10.72 -4.78
N ARG A 83 -2.33 -9.96 -4.77
CA ARG A 83 -1.55 -9.64 -3.55
C ARG A 83 -2.40 -9.00 -2.44
N TYR A 84 -3.43 -8.23 -2.79
CA TYR A 84 -4.32 -7.60 -1.81
C TYR A 84 -5.13 -8.62 -1.02
N LEU A 85 -5.35 -9.83 -1.55
CA LEU A 85 -5.97 -10.92 -0.80
C LEU A 85 -5.08 -11.36 0.37
N LEU A 86 -3.78 -11.57 0.10
CA LEU A 86 -2.81 -11.95 1.13
C LEU A 86 -2.62 -10.85 2.18
N MET A 87 -2.54 -9.59 1.74
CA MET A 87 -2.47 -8.44 2.64
C MET A 87 -3.72 -8.32 3.51
N SER A 88 -4.91 -8.53 2.92
CA SER A 88 -6.18 -8.50 3.65
C SER A 88 -6.25 -9.63 4.69
N CYS A 89 -5.78 -10.83 4.36
CA CYS A 89 -5.66 -11.92 5.34
C CYS A 89 -4.76 -11.53 6.52
N ALA A 90 -3.55 -11.02 6.26
CA ALA A 90 -2.63 -10.60 7.30
C ALA A 90 -3.20 -9.44 8.14
N LEU A 91 -3.80 -8.44 7.50
CA LEU A 91 -4.43 -7.30 8.18
C LEU A 91 -5.60 -7.76 9.05
N SER A 92 -6.39 -8.74 8.60
CA SER A 92 -7.53 -9.27 9.36
C SER A 92 -7.14 -9.89 10.71
N GLN A 93 -5.93 -10.45 10.81
CA GLN A 93 -5.36 -11.02 12.04
C GLN A 93 -4.86 -9.93 13.00
N LYS A 94 -4.44 -8.78 12.45
CA LYS A 94 -4.00 -7.60 13.21
C LYS A 94 -5.17 -6.84 13.82
N LEU A 95 -6.39 -7.00 13.30
CA LEU A 95 -7.59 -6.38 13.84
C LEU A 95 -8.05 -7.03 15.16
N PRO A 96 -8.64 -6.25 16.08
CA PRO A 96 -9.34 -6.78 17.24
C PRO A 96 -10.42 -7.81 16.86
N PRO A 97 -10.56 -8.93 17.59
CA PRO A 97 -11.56 -9.96 17.27
C PRO A 97 -12.99 -9.42 17.18
N ASP A 98 -13.32 -8.44 18.03
CA ASP A 98 -14.60 -7.75 18.16
C ASP A 98 -14.87 -6.70 17.07
N THR A 99 -13.95 -6.50 16.11
CA THR A 99 -14.14 -5.56 15.00
C THR A 99 -15.35 -5.95 14.15
N PRO A 100 -16.37 -5.08 13.99
CA PRO A 100 -17.57 -5.36 13.22
C PRO A 100 -17.28 -5.70 11.74
N MET A 101 -18.08 -6.58 11.15
CA MET A 101 -17.90 -7.02 9.76
C MET A 101 -17.90 -5.85 8.76
N ILE A 102 -18.77 -4.86 8.95
CA ILE A 102 -18.80 -3.65 8.11
C ILE A 102 -17.46 -2.90 8.16
N GLN A 103 -16.83 -2.79 9.33
CA GLN A 103 -15.52 -2.15 9.42
C GLN A 103 -14.45 -2.99 8.72
N ARG A 104 -14.51 -4.32 8.83
CA ARG A 104 -13.59 -5.22 8.10
C ARG A 104 -13.72 -5.05 6.58
N LEU A 105 -14.95 -4.96 6.06
CA LEU A 105 -15.19 -4.72 4.63
C LEU A 105 -14.69 -3.33 4.19
N LEU A 106 -14.99 -2.28 4.95
CA LEU A 106 -14.49 -0.93 4.65
C LEU A 106 -12.97 -0.84 4.72
N LEU A 107 -12.33 -1.60 5.61
CA LEU A 107 -10.88 -1.66 5.69
C LEU A 107 -10.27 -2.34 4.46
N SER A 108 -10.95 -3.35 3.89
CA SER A 108 -10.47 -4.09 2.72
C SER A 108 -10.47 -3.28 1.41
N TYR A 109 -11.22 -2.19 1.37
CA TYR A 109 -11.38 -1.36 0.18
C TYR A 109 -10.08 -0.67 -0.26
N ASP A 110 -9.33 -0.09 0.69
CA ASP A 110 -8.16 0.74 0.38
C ASP A 110 -6.85 0.13 0.90
N VAL A 111 -6.72 -1.20 0.76
CA VAL A 111 -5.52 -1.95 1.13
C VAL A 111 -4.49 -1.85 0.00
N THR A 112 -3.63 -0.84 0.11
CA THR A 112 -2.46 -0.63 -0.75
C THR A 112 -1.18 -1.06 -0.03
N ASP A 113 -0.06 -1.21 -0.74
CA ASP A 113 1.21 -1.69 -0.17
C ASP A 113 1.66 -0.78 1.00
N GLU A 114 1.45 0.52 0.82
CA GLU A 114 1.84 1.60 1.71
C GLU A 114 0.93 1.67 2.94
N LEU A 115 -0.39 1.64 2.72
CA LEU A 115 -1.38 1.68 3.80
C LEU A 115 -1.36 0.39 4.63
N PHE A 116 -1.12 -0.75 3.98
CA PHE A 116 -0.85 -2.02 4.65
C PHE A 116 0.41 -1.92 5.50
N GLY A 117 1.51 -1.40 4.94
CA GLY A 117 2.80 -1.27 5.62
C GLY A 117 2.71 -0.45 6.91
N ILE A 118 2.07 0.72 6.89
CA ILE A 118 1.89 1.54 8.10
C ILE A 118 0.92 0.89 9.09
N SER A 119 -0.10 0.17 8.60
CA SER A 119 -1.12 -0.47 9.46
C SER A 119 -0.57 -1.69 10.19
N VAL A 120 0.23 -2.54 9.52
CA VAL A 120 0.83 -3.72 10.13
C VAL A 120 1.96 -3.35 11.11
N ALA A 121 2.62 -2.21 10.87
CA ALA A 121 3.65 -1.68 11.75
C ALA A 121 3.10 -1.06 13.06
N VAL A 122 1.77 -0.93 13.20
CA VAL A 122 1.17 -0.51 14.47
C VAL A 122 1.44 -1.57 15.55
N PRO A 123 2.02 -1.19 16.70
CA PRO A 123 2.24 -2.13 17.81
C PRO A 123 0.91 -2.69 18.34
N GLY A 124 0.90 -3.99 18.69
CA GLY A 124 -0.30 -4.66 19.20
C GLY A 124 -1.38 -4.82 18.14
N LYS A 125 -2.66 -4.73 18.54
CA LYS A 125 -3.81 -4.79 17.62
C LYS A 125 -4.06 -3.43 16.95
N LEU A 126 -4.41 -3.47 15.67
CA LEU A 126 -4.69 -2.30 14.85
C LEU A 126 -6.07 -1.72 15.19
N ASN A 127 -6.12 -0.47 15.64
CA ASN A 127 -7.39 0.25 15.73
C ASN A 127 -7.87 0.64 14.31
N PRO A 128 -9.06 0.20 13.84
CA PRO A 128 -9.59 0.50 12.50
C PRO A 128 -9.60 1.98 12.12
N TYR A 129 -9.79 2.87 13.10
CA TYR A 129 -9.84 4.31 12.87
C TYR A 129 -8.51 4.89 12.40
N TYR A 130 -7.38 4.22 12.69
CA TYR A 130 -6.09 4.59 12.14
C TYR A 130 -6.10 4.48 10.61
N SER A 131 -6.47 3.31 10.08
CA SER A 131 -6.53 3.08 8.65
C SER A 131 -7.58 3.96 7.99
N PHE A 132 -8.76 4.14 8.58
CA PHE A 132 -9.75 5.10 8.04
C PHE A 132 -9.21 6.52 7.95
N GLY A 133 -8.45 6.99 8.95
CA GLY A 133 -7.78 8.28 8.90
C GLY A 133 -6.79 8.35 7.74
N ALA A 134 -5.98 7.31 7.56
CA ALA A 134 -5.03 7.23 6.47
C ALA A 134 -5.72 7.28 5.09
N TYR A 135 -6.84 6.56 4.93
CA TYR A 135 -7.59 6.48 3.66
C TYR A 135 -8.16 7.84 3.25
N THR A 136 -8.64 8.64 4.22
CA THR A 136 -9.17 9.99 3.92
C THR A 136 -8.14 10.96 3.34
N VAL A 137 -6.85 10.66 3.46
CA VAL A 137 -5.75 11.48 2.92
C VAL A 137 -5.16 10.83 1.68
N ALA A 138 -4.88 9.53 1.73
CA ALA A 138 -4.27 8.79 0.64
C ALA A 138 -5.17 8.70 -0.60
N LEU A 139 -6.44 8.32 -0.43
CA LEU A 139 -7.36 8.06 -1.53
C LEU A 139 -7.63 9.31 -2.38
N PRO A 140 -7.91 10.50 -1.80
CA PRO A 140 -7.97 11.72 -2.58
C PRO A 140 -6.65 12.04 -3.30
N GLY A 141 -5.50 11.83 -2.65
CA GLY A 141 -4.19 12.02 -3.29
C GLY A 141 -4.06 11.20 -4.58
N TRP A 142 -4.49 9.93 -4.55
CA TRP A 142 -4.51 9.06 -5.72
C TRP A 142 -5.50 9.53 -6.78
N ALA A 143 -6.77 9.70 -6.43
CA ALA A 143 -7.82 10.03 -7.40
C ALA A 143 -7.60 11.40 -8.06
N PHE A 144 -7.18 12.41 -7.27
CA PHE A 144 -6.88 13.74 -7.81
C PHE A 144 -5.59 13.76 -8.64
N GLY A 145 -4.56 12.98 -8.28
CA GLY A 145 -3.39 12.84 -9.13
C GLY A 145 -3.77 12.27 -10.50
N THR A 146 -4.61 11.22 -10.58
CA THR A 146 -5.13 10.69 -11.86
C THR A 146 -5.93 11.74 -12.63
N LEU A 147 -6.80 12.48 -11.94
CA LEU A 147 -7.57 13.56 -12.57
C LEU A 147 -6.64 14.61 -13.19
N PHE A 148 -5.66 15.12 -12.43
CA PHE A 148 -4.72 16.11 -12.91
C PHE A 148 -3.82 15.57 -14.02
N GLY A 149 -3.41 14.31 -13.93
CA GLY A 149 -2.68 13.61 -14.99
C GLY A 149 -3.45 13.57 -16.31
N THR A 150 -4.74 13.26 -16.23
CA THR A 150 -5.62 13.20 -17.40
C THR A 150 -5.85 14.58 -18.01
N LEU A 151 -6.01 15.61 -17.17
CA LEU A 151 -6.22 17.00 -17.61
C LEU A 151 -4.95 17.63 -18.19
N MET A 152 -3.86 17.55 -17.46
CA MET A 152 -2.64 18.36 -17.67
C MET A 152 -1.49 17.57 -18.30
N GLY A 153 -1.63 16.25 -18.48
CA GLY A 153 -0.57 15.38 -18.99
C GLY A 153 0.02 15.80 -20.33
N SER A 154 -0.80 16.40 -21.20
CA SER A 154 -0.37 16.91 -22.51
C SER A 154 0.23 18.32 -22.48
N ILE A 155 0.17 19.00 -21.33
CA ILE A 155 0.68 20.37 -21.13
C ILE A 155 2.08 20.33 -20.50
N LEU A 156 2.39 19.31 -19.71
CA LEU A 156 3.67 19.24 -19.02
C LEU A 156 4.82 18.79 -19.94
N PRO A 157 5.98 19.43 -19.83
CA PRO A 157 7.24 18.96 -20.41
C PRO A 157 7.57 17.51 -20.04
N ALA A 158 8.12 16.75 -21.00
CA ALA A 158 8.43 15.33 -20.84
C ALA A 158 9.38 15.03 -19.66
N ASN A 159 10.31 15.95 -19.35
CA ASN A 159 11.21 15.82 -18.21
C ASN A 159 10.47 15.86 -16.86
N ILE A 160 9.39 16.64 -16.74
CA ILE A 160 8.57 16.67 -15.52
C ILE A 160 7.79 15.36 -15.38
N VAL A 161 7.19 14.86 -16.46
CA VAL A 161 6.48 13.57 -16.45
C VAL A 161 7.44 12.42 -16.06
N SER A 162 8.67 12.44 -16.58
CA SER A 162 9.69 11.46 -16.21
C SER A 162 10.10 11.59 -14.74
N ALA A 163 10.25 12.81 -14.21
CA ALA A 163 10.59 13.02 -12.81
C ALA A 163 9.49 12.51 -11.85
N LEU A 164 8.22 12.72 -12.19
CA LEU A 164 7.08 12.18 -11.46
C LEU A 164 7.09 10.64 -11.42
N SER A 165 7.45 10.02 -12.55
CA SER A 165 7.58 8.55 -12.65
C SER A 165 8.70 8.01 -11.75
N VAL A 166 9.83 8.74 -11.63
CA VAL A 166 10.93 8.37 -10.72
C VAL A 166 10.54 8.56 -9.24
N GLY A 167 9.67 9.53 -8.95
CA GLY A 167 9.14 9.78 -7.60
C GLY A 167 8.47 8.56 -6.96
N LEU A 168 7.89 7.67 -7.77
CA LEU A 168 7.34 6.38 -7.31
C LEU A 168 8.35 5.56 -6.50
N TYR A 169 9.59 5.46 -6.99
CA TYR A 169 10.64 4.70 -6.32
C TYR A 169 11.02 5.34 -4.98
N GLY A 170 11.00 6.68 -4.91
CA GLY A 170 11.26 7.43 -3.69
C GLY A 170 10.25 7.12 -2.58
N MET A 171 8.97 6.98 -2.93
CA MET A 171 7.92 6.61 -1.98
C MET A 171 8.15 5.23 -1.37
N PHE A 172 8.42 4.21 -2.20
CA PHE A 172 8.69 2.86 -1.71
C PHE A 172 9.90 2.83 -0.77
N LEU A 173 10.98 3.54 -1.13
CA LEU A 173 12.15 3.65 -0.28
C LEU A 173 11.82 4.34 1.06
N ALA A 174 11.02 5.41 1.04
CA ALA A 174 10.63 6.14 2.25
C ALA A 174 9.83 5.26 3.23
N ILE A 175 9.09 4.27 2.73
CA ILE A 175 8.30 3.34 3.56
C ILE A 175 9.15 2.18 4.07
N ILE A 176 10.06 1.66 3.24
CA ILE A 176 10.86 0.47 3.59
C ILE A 176 12.06 0.82 4.48
N ILE A 177 12.73 1.95 4.23
CA ILE A 177 13.98 2.32 4.92
C ILE A 177 13.77 2.46 6.44
N PRO A 178 12.76 3.16 6.97
CA PRO A 178 12.65 3.35 8.42
C PRO A 178 12.42 2.04 9.20
N PRO A 179 11.53 1.13 8.79
CA PRO A 179 11.41 -0.20 9.41
C PRO A 179 12.68 -1.06 9.25
N ALA A 180 13.29 -1.08 8.05
CA ALA A 180 14.50 -1.87 7.78
C ALA A 180 15.69 -1.42 8.65
N ARG A 181 15.82 -0.12 8.92
CA ARG A 181 16.86 0.41 9.83
C ARG A 181 16.69 -0.04 11.28
N LYS A 182 15.47 -0.38 11.70
CA LYS A 182 15.16 -0.81 13.08
C LYS A 182 15.30 -2.32 13.27
N ASN A 183 15.14 -3.12 12.21
CA ASN A 183 15.17 -4.58 12.28
C ASN A 183 16.12 -5.16 11.21
N LYS A 184 17.27 -5.68 11.64
CA LYS A 184 18.30 -6.26 10.75
C LYS A 184 17.81 -7.49 9.98
N ILE A 185 16.91 -8.29 10.56
CA ILE A 185 16.30 -9.43 9.88
C ILE A 185 15.41 -8.92 8.74
N LEU A 186 14.58 -7.92 9.03
CA LEU A 186 13.72 -7.28 8.01
C LEU A 186 14.56 -6.68 6.87
N ALA A 187 15.66 -6.01 7.18
CA ALA A 187 16.58 -5.50 6.16
C ALA A 187 17.18 -6.61 5.29
N GLY A 188 17.58 -7.73 5.89
CA GLY A 188 18.08 -8.91 5.17
C GLY A 188 17.02 -9.52 4.25
N VAL A 189 15.80 -9.68 4.74
CA VAL A 189 14.66 -10.19 3.95
C VAL A 189 14.36 -9.25 2.77
N VAL A 190 14.37 -7.93 2.98
CA VAL A 190 14.18 -6.95 1.90
C VAL A 190 15.24 -7.10 0.82
N LEU A 191 16.53 -7.20 1.19
CA LEU A 191 17.63 -7.35 0.23
C LEU A 191 17.54 -8.66 -0.56
N ILE A 192 17.21 -9.77 0.12
CA ILE A 192 16.99 -11.08 -0.53
C ILE A 192 15.80 -10.98 -1.48
N SER A 193 14.72 -10.31 -1.08
CA SER A 193 13.53 -10.12 -1.92
C SER A 193 13.84 -9.34 -3.19
N MET A 194 14.63 -8.26 -3.08
CA MET A 194 15.07 -7.47 -4.23
C MET A 194 15.93 -8.31 -5.19
N GLY A 195 16.88 -9.08 -4.66
CA GLY A 195 17.72 -9.98 -5.46
C GLY A 195 16.94 -11.10 -6.14
N ALA A 196 16.02 -11.74 -5.41
CA ALA A 196 15.17 -12.81 -5.93
C ALA A 196 14.21 -12.30 -7.01
N SER A 197 13.61 -11.12 -6.81
CA SER A 197 12.74 -10.46 -7.80
C SER A 197 13.49 -10.15 -9.10
N PHE A 198 14.72 -9.64 -8.99
CA PHE A 198 15.57 -9.42 -10.15
C PHE A 198 15.92 -10.72 -10.88
N ALA A 199 16.30 -11.77 -10.14
CA ALA A 199 16.61 -13.08 -10.72
C ALA A 199 15.40 -13.71 -11.44
N PHE A 200 14.21 -13.66 -10.84
CA PHE A 200 12.98 -14.19 -11.43
C PHE A 200 12.58 -13.46 -12.73
N THR A 201 12.99 -12.20 -12.87
CA THR A 201 12.79 -11.42 -14.10
C THR A 201 13.74 -11.86 -15.23
N LYS A 202 14.87 -12.50 -14.90
CA LYS A 202 15.86 -12.95 -15.89
C LYS A 202 15.79 -14.45 -16.20
N LEU A 203 15.10 -15.24 -15.38
CA LEU A 203 15.00 -16.69 -15.58
C LEU A 203 14.00 -17.04 -16.71
N PRO A 204 14.42 -17.83 -17.72
CA PRO A 204 13.65 -18.04 -18.95
C PRO A 204 12.30 -18.77 -18.76
N VAL A 205 12.15 -19.56 -17.69
CA VAL A 205 10.90 -20.29 -17.39
C VAL A 205 9.88 -19.43 -16.63
N ILE A 206 10.34 -18.45 -15.84
CA ILE A 206 9.50 -17.67 -14.92
C ILE A 206 9.11 -16.31 -15.53
N HIS A 207 9.90 -15.79 -16.47
CA HIS A 207 9.61 -14.51 -17.13
C HIS A 207 8.30 -14.51 -17.93
N THR A 208 7.81 -15.67 -18.38
CA THR A 208 6.57 -15.81 -19.16
C THR A 208 5.31 -15.64 -18.32
N LEU A 209 5.40 -15.76 -16.99
CA LEU A 209 4.26 -15.57 -16.09
C LEU A 209 3.88 -14.10 -15.99
N SER A 210 2.62 -13.81 -15.64
CA SER A 210 2.19 -12.44 -15.37
C SER A 210 2.96 -11.83 -14.17
N THR A 211 3.09 -10.51 -14.13
CA THR A 211 3.75 -9.79 -13.02
C THR A 211 3.08 -10.08 -11.67
N GLY A 212 1.74 -10.20 -11.65
CA GLY A 212 0.97 -10.55 -10.44
C GLY A 212 1.32 -11.95 -9.94
N THR A 213 1.31 -12.95 -10.83
CA THR A 213 1.67 -14.35 -10.50
C THR A 213 3.08 -14.45 -9.95
N ARG A 214 4.05 -13.77 -10.59
CA ARG A 214 5.45 -13.74 -10.12
C ARG A 214 5.55 -13.15 -8.71
N THR A 215 4.85 -12.05 -8.45
CA THR A 215 4.82 -11.40 -7.13
C THR A 215 4.25 -12.35 -6.07
N ILE A 216 3.14 -13.05 -6.35
CA ILE A 216 2.53 -13.99 -5.40
C ILE A 216 3.49 -15.13 -5.05
N LEU A 217 4.10 -15.75 -6.06
CA LEU A 217 5.06 -16.85 -5.85
C LEU A 217 6.25 -16.39 -4.99
N LEU A 218 6.82 -15.24 -5.30
CA LEU A 218 7.91 -14.65 -4.52
C LEU A 218 7.48 -14.37 -3.08
N THR A 219 6.32 -13.75 -2.88
CA THR A 219 5.79 -13.45 -1.54
C THR A 219 5.60 -14.73 -0.73
N ILE A 220 4.98 -15.77 -1.30
CA ILE A 220 4.77 -17.04 -0.58
C ILE A 220 6.10 -17.71 -0.23
N LEU A 221 7.04 -17.77 -1.17
CA LEU A 221 8.34 -18.40 -0.93
C LEU A 221 9.17 -17.65 0.12
N ILE A 222 9.23 -16.33 0.02
CA ILE A 222 10.04 -15.50 0.91
C ILE A 222 9.37 -15.40 2.29
N ALA A 223 8.07 -15.11 2.36
CA ALA A 223 7.36 -15.03 3.64
C ALA A 223 7.31 -16.39 4.33
N GLY A 224 7.06 -17.47 3.59
CA GLY A 224 7.09 -18.84 4.12
C GLY A 224 8.47 -19.23 4.64
N GLY A 225 9.53 -18.95 3.86
CA GLY A 225 10.91 -19.20 4.29
C GLY A 225 11.30 -18.37 5.51
N ALA A 226 10.94 -17.08 5.53
CA ALA A 226 11.20 -16.21 6.67
C ALA A 226 10.44 -16.65 7.93
N ALA A 227 9.19 -17.10 7.81
CA ALA A 227 8.40 -17.59 8.94
C ALA A 227 8.98 -18.88 9.55
N ILE A 228 9.52 -19.78 8.73
CA ILE A 228 10.16 -21.01 9.20
C ILE A 228 11.51 -20.72 9.88
N LEU A 229 12.30 -19.81 9.30
CA LEU A 229 13.63 -19.46 9.81
C LEU A 229 13.59 -18.53 11.02
N PHE A 230 12.58 -17.66 11.09
CA PHE A 230 12.44 -16.61 12.11
C PHE A 230 10.99 -16.54 12.62
N PRO A 231 10.51 -17.55 13.37
CA PRO A 231 9.17 -17.53 13.93
C PRO A 231 8.99 -16.37 14.91
N VAL A 232 7.84 -15.69 14.83
CA VAL A 232 7.49 -14.60 15.75
C VAL A 232 6.99 -15.22 17.05
N ASN A 233 7.67 -14.95 18.17
CA ASN A 233 7.19 -15.32 19.50
C ASN A 233 6.13 -14.30 19.96
N GLU A 234 4.86 -14.72 19.97
CA GLU A 234 3.72 -13.88 20.36
C GLU A 234 3.87 -13.34 21.80
N GLU A 235 4.48 -14.10 22.70
CA GLU A 235 4.71 -13.71 24.10
C GLU A 235 5.70 -12.52 24.26
N GLU A 236 6.72 -12.41 23.40
CA GLU A 236 7.67 -11.29 23.45
C GLU A 236 7.10 -10.00 22.83
N GLU A 237 6.20 -10.12 21.85
CA GLU A 237 5.55 -8.97 21.21
C GLU A 237 4.52 -8.32 22.13
N ASP A 238 3.75 -9.12 22.87
CA ASP A 238 2.84 -8.64 23.90
C ASP A 238 3.59 -8.00 25.08
N ALA A 239 4.74 -8.54 25.49
CA ALA A 239 5.58 -7.93 26.52
C ALA A 239 6.13 -6.55 26.09
N LYS A 240 6.68 -6.43 24.87
CA LYS A 240 7.21 -5.15 24.34
C LYS A 240 6.12 -4.11 24.09
N SER A 241 4.93 -4.54 23.64
CA SER A 241 3.79 -3.62 23.44
C SER A 241 3.25 -3.10 24.77
N THR A 242 3.22 -3.93 25.81
CA THR A 242 2.85 -3.54 27.17
C THR A 242 3.85 -2.54 27.74
N GLU A 243 5.15 -2.83 27.67
CA GLU A 243 6.21 -1.96 28.19
C GLU A 243 6.26 -0.58 27.51
N SER A 244 6.10 -0.54 26.17
CA SER A 244 6.02 0.71 25.42
C SER A 244 4.74 1.52 25.67
N SER A 245 3.62 0.86 25.97
CA SER A 245 2.38 1.54 26.37
C SER A 245 2.48 2.19 27.75
N VAL A 246 3.14 1.53 28.72
CA VAL A 246 3.36 2.03 30.08
C VAL A 246 4.29 3.25 30.06
N LEU A 247 5.40 3.18 29.33
CA LEU A 247 6.34 4.31 29.18
C LEU A 247 5.69 5.55 28.56
N ASN A 248 4.77 5.36 27.61
CA ASN A 248 4.10 6.44 26.92
C ASN A 248 2.90 7.03 27.69
N ASN A 249 2.36 6.30 28.67
CA ASN A 249 1.39 6.83 29.63
C ASN A 249 2.10 7.64 30.73
N ASN A 250 3.19 7.13 31.28
CA ASN A 250 3.97 7.83 32.31
C ASN A 250 4.54 9.17 31.81
N SER A 251 4.94 9.25 30.54
CA SER A 251 5.41 10.52 29.94
C SER A 251 4.30 11.55 29.75
N LYS A 252 3.04 11.11 29.56
CA LYS A 252 1.88 11.99 29.45
C LYS A 252 1.40 12.50 30.80
N GLU A 253 1.42 11.65 31.83
CA GLU A 253 1.11 12.05 33.21
C GLU A 253 2.12 13.07 33.73
N ALA A 254 3.42 12.84 33.51
CA ALA A 254 4.47 13.79 33.89
C ALA A 254 4.37 15.16 33.19
N SER A 255 3.78 15.23 31.99
CA SER A 255 3.56 16.50 31.26
C SER A 255 2.29 17.24 31.65
N HIS A 256 1.40 16.61 32.43
CA HIS A 256 0.17 17.22 32.95
C HIS A 256 0.31 17.74 34.38
N GLU A 257 1.34 17.32 35.12
CA GLU A 257 1.65 17.79 36.48
C GLU A 257 2.66 18.97 36.53
N SER A 258 3.22 19.38 35.38
CA SER A 258 4.13 20.53 35.23
C SER A 258 3.46 21.73 34.58
#